data_AF-I0EL57-F1
#
_entry.id   AF-I0EL57-F1
#
_cell.length_a   1.000
_cell.length_b   1.000
_cell.length_c   1.000
_cell.angle_alpha   90.00
_cell.angle_beta   90.00
_cell.angle_gamma   90.00
#
_symmetry.space_group_name_H-M   'P 1'
#
loop_
_entity.id
_entity.type
_entity.pdbx_description
1 polymer ?
#
loop_
_entity_poly.entity_id
_entity_poly.type
_entity_poly.pdbx_seq_one_letter_code
_entity_poly.pdbx_strand_id
1 'polypeptide(L)'
;MAFVVKVVNGKVVEYENGFQRKTYGSNVVDADTDGHIVATVTRDGKIVEYENGFQRKTYGSNVVRVQISGGRVIATTANGKMVEYENGFQRRTY
;
A
#
# COMPACT_ATOMS: atom_id res chain seq x y z
N MET A 1 19.94 4.85 1.51
CA MET A 1 19.00 5.46 2.47
C MET A 1 17.91 4.44 2.73
N ALA A 2 17.63 4.10 3.98
CA ALA A 2 16.66 3.06 4.30
C ALA A 2 15.30 3.69 4.61
N PHE A 3 14.30 3.39 3.79
CA PHE A 3 12.91 3.81 3.97
C PHE A 3 12.05 2.57 4.21
N VAL A 4 11.31 2.55 5.32
CA VAL A 4 10.50 1.41 5.74
C VAL A 4 9.15 1.90 6.23
N VAL A 5 8.10 1.15 5.90
CA VAL A 5 6.75 1.38 6.42
C VAL A 5 6.33 0.26 7.37
N LYS A 6 5.52 0.60 8.36
CA LYS A 6 4.85 -0.37 9.23
C LYS A 6 3.41 0.04 9.43
N VAL A 7 2.53 -0.95 9.62
CA VAL A 7 1.16 -0.71 10.05
C VAL A 7 1.09 -0.80 11.57
N VAL A 8 0.65 0.26 12.24
CA VAL A 8 0.50 0.34 13.70
C VAL A 8 -0.87 0.93 14.01
N ASN A 9 -1.70 0.19 14.76
CA ASN A 9 -3.05 0.62 15.17
C ASN A 9 -3.91 1.14 13.99
N GLY A 10 -3.88 0.46 12.85
CA GLY A 10 -4.68 0.83 11.69
C GLY A 10 -4.16 2.02 10.89
N LYS A 11 -2.92 2.47 11.12
CA LYS A 11 -2.26 3.56 10.41
C LYS A 11 -0.91 3.13 9.85
N VAL A 12 -0.47 3.78 8.78
CA VAL A 12 0.90 3.66 8.28
C VAL A 12 1.80 4.54 9.14
N VAL A 13 2.97 4.00 9.51
CA VAL A 13 4.07 4.74 10.12
C VAL A 13 5.28 4.60 9.21
N GLU A 14 5.80 5.72 8.72
CA GLU A 14 7.03 5.78 7.93
C GLU A 14 8.24 5.94 8.83
N TYR A 15 9.29 5.19 8.52
CA TYR A 15 10.59 5.26 9.16
C TYR A 15 11.67 5.57 8.13
N GLU A 16 12.53 6.51 8.48
CA GLU A 16 13.70 6.89 7.69
C GLU A 16 14.95 6.71 8.55
N ASN A 17 15.84 5.81 8.11
CA ASN A 17 17.03 5.42 8.87
C ASN A 17 16.71 5.01 10.33
N GLY A 18 15.55 4.38 10.55
CA GLY A 18 15.11 3.90 11.86
C GLY A 18 14.30 4.90 12.70
N PHE A 19 14.23 6.18 12.30
CA PHE A 19 13.45 7.20 13.00
C PHE A 19 12.06 7.35 12.39
N GLN A 20 11.04 7.44 13.24
CA GLN A 20 9.67 7.73 12.81
C GLN A 20 9.60 9.12 12.18
N ARG A 21 9.06 9.20 10.97
CA ARG A 21 8.96 10.45 10.20
C ARG A 21 7.52 10.95 10.08
N LYS A 22 6.59 10.06 9.73
CA LYS A 22 5.18 10.40 9.47
C LYS A 22 4.24 9.28 9.90
N THR A 23 2.99 9.65 10.13
CA THR A 23 1.90 8.71 10.38
C THR A 23 0.64 9.18 9.66
N TYR A 24 0.01 8.31 8.89
CA TYR A 24 -1.16 8.64 8.07
C TYR A 24 -1.98 7.40 7.72
N GLY A 25 -3.05 7.62 6.96
CA GLY A 25 -4.03 6.59 6.64
C GLY A 25 -4.95 6.27 7.81
N SER A 26 -5.98 5.48 7.52
CA SER A 26 -6.96 4.99 8.48
C SER A 26 -7.42 3.61 8.08
N ASN A 27 -7.73 2.77 9.08
CA ASN A 27 -8.18 1.40 8.89
C ASN A 27 -7.25 0.55 8.03
N VAL A 28 -5.95 0.83 8.03
CA VAL A 28 -4.94 0.10 7.25
C VAL A 28 -4.67 -1.26 7.90
N VAL A 29 -4.65 -2.32 7.10
CA VAL A 29 -4.36 -3.70 7.53
C VAL A 29 -3.05 -4.24 6.96
N ASP A 30 -2.60 -3.68 5.84
CA ASP A 30 -1.33 -4.04 5.20
C ASP A 30 -0.74 -2.83 4.47
N ALA A 31 0.59 -2.77 4.33
CA ALA A 31 1.27 -1.70 3.62
C ALA A 31 2.65 -2.13 3.13
N ASP A 32 3.04 -1.61 1.96
CA ASP A 32 4.35 -1.81 1.36
C ASP A 32 4.83 -0.54 0.64
N THR A 33 6.13 -0.44 0.36
CA THR A 33 6.72 0.73 -0.30
C THR A 33 7.89 0.39 -1.22
N ASP A 34 7.97 1.11 -2.35
CA ASP A 34 9.12 1.09 -3.25
C ASP A 34 10.11 2.25 -2.99
N GLY A 35 9.95 2.94 -1.87
CA GLY A 35 10.72 4.11 -1.47
C GLY A 35 10.16 5.45 -1.96
N HIS A 36 9.23 5.45 -2.92
CA HIS A 36 8.59 6.67 -3.43
C HIS A 36 7.10 6.68 -3.12
N ILE A 37 6.43 5.56 -3.38
CA ILE A 37 5.00 5.36 -3.15
C ILE A 37 4.83 4.37 -1.99
N VAL A 38 3.84 4.62 -1.16
CA VAL A 38 3.36 3.67 -0.15
C VAL A 38 2.00 3.17 -0.58
N ALA A 39 1.91 1.87 -0.90
CA ALA A 39 0.65 1.21 -1.19
C ALA A 39 0.12 0.58 0.10
N THR A 40 -1.17 0.74 0.35
CA THR A 40 -1.81 0.24 1.58
C THR A 40 -3.07 -0.52 1.23
N VAL A 41 -3.47 -1.44 2.11
CA VAL A 41 -4.77 -2.10 2.07
C VAL A 41 -5.60 -1.62 3.25
N THR A 42 -6.80 -1.11 3.00
CA THR A 42 -7.76 -0.77 4.05
C THR A 42 -8.54 -2.01 4.48
N ARG A 43 -9.16 -1.95 5.66
CA ARG A 43 -10.01 -3.01 6.21
C ARG A 43 -11.23 -3.33 5.33
N ASP A 44 -11.64 -2.38 4.49
CA ASP A 44 -12.70 -2.56 3.47
C ASP A 44 -12.19 -3.23 2.19
N GLY A 45 -10.92 -3.63 2.15
CA GLY A 45 -10.29 -4.30 1.03
C GLY A 45 -9.99 -3.40 -0.17
N LYS A 46 -9.80 -2.09 0.07
CA LYS A 46 -9.36 -1.12 -0.94
C LYS A 46 -7.86 -0.90 -0.87
N ILE A 47 -7.26 -0.64 -2.01
CA ILE A 47 -5.88 -0.17 -2.10
C ILE A 47 -5.89 1.35 -2.06
N VAL A 48 -5.03 1.95 -1.24
CA VAL A 48 -4.78 3.40 -1.23
C VAL A 48 -3.28 3.64 -1.41
N GLU A 49 -2.93 4.42 -2.43
CA GLU A 49 -1.57 4.87 -2.68
C GLU A 49 -1.33 6.23 -2.03
N TYR A 50 -0.20 6.35 -1.34
CA TYR A 50 0.29 7.60 -0.76
C TYR A 50 1.63 7.98 -1.36
N GLU A 51 1.83 9.27 -1.54
CA GLU A 51 3.13 9.84 -1.88
C GLU A 51 3.43 10.96 -0.89
N ASN A 52 4.57 10.84 -0.21
CA ASN A 52 4.97 11.78 0.84
C ASN A 52 3.91 11.99 1.94
N GLY A 53 3.09 10.97 2.21
CA GLY A 53 1.99 10.97 3.19
C GLY A 53 0.65 11.52 2.69
N PHE A 54 0.56 11.96 1.43
CA PHE A 54 -0.70 12.43 0.84
C PHE A 54 -1.34 11.33 -0.01
N GLN A 55 -2.65 11.15 0.17
CA GLN A 55 -3.42 10.18 -0.63
C GLN A 55 -3.45 10.62 -2.10
N ARG A 56 -3.00 9.74 -3.00
CA ARG A 56 -3.03 9.96 -4.45
C ARG A 56 -4.24 9.30 -5.09
N LYS A 57 -4.48 8.03 -4.76
CA LYS A 57 -5.46 7.18 -5.47
C LYS A 57 -6.06 6.13 -4.54
N THR A 58 -7.27 5.69 -4.90
CA THR A 58 -7.94 4.57 -4.24
C THR A 58 -8.59 3.67 -5.29
N TYR A 59 -8.33 2.37 -5.22
CA TYR A 59 -8.80 1.41 -6.21
C TYR A 59 -8.84 -0.01 -5.62
N GLY A 60 -9.14 -1.00 -6.47
CA GLY A 60 -9.24 -2.40 -6.06
C GLY A 60 -10.51 -2.71 -5.25
N SER A 61 -10.69 -3.99 -4.94
CA SER A 61 -11.76 -4.49 -4.10
C SER A 61 -11.38 -5.86 -3.56
N ASN A 62 -11.81 -6.19 -2.35
CA ASN A 62 -11.57 -7.48 -1.71
C ASN A 62 -10.07 -7.83 -1.59
N VAL A 63 -9.21 -6.82 -1.46
CA VAL A 63 -7.75 -6.98 -1.31
C VAL A 63 -7.41 -7.22 0.16
N VAL A 64 -6.47 -8.12 0.44
CA VAL A 64 -6.00 -8.41 1.81
C VAL A 64 -4.51 -8.18 1.99
N ARG A 65 -3.74 -8.20 0.90
CA ARG A 65 -2.31 -7.90 0.90
C ARG A 65 -1.89 -7.10 -0.32
N VAL A 66 -0.84 -6.30 -0.17
CA VAL A 66 -0.27 -5.50 -1.23
C VAL A 66 1.26 -5.57 -1.22
N GLN A 67 1.85 -5.53 -2.41
CA GLN A 67 3.27 -5.33 -2.62
C GLN A 67 3.48 -4.31 -3.73
N ILE A 68 4.52 -3.50 -3.62
CA ILE A 68 4.83 -2.47 -4.63
C ILE A 68 6.32 -2.49 -4.99
N SER A 69 6.61 -2.42 -6.29
CA SER A 69 7.98 -2.30 -6.78
C SER A 69 7.99 -1.53 -8.10
N GLY A 70 8.73 -0.44 -8.16
CA GLY A 70 8.88 0.38 -9.37
C GLY A 70 7.54 0.92 -9.88
N GLY A 71 6.66 1.38 -8.98
CA GLY A 71 5.34 1.91 -9.31
C GLY A 71 4.29 0.88 -9.76
N ARG A 72 4.60 -0.42 -9.72
CA ARG A 72 3.62 -1.49 -9.97
C ARG A 72 3.16 -2.09 -8.66
N VAL A 73 1.85 -2.29 -8.53
CA VAL A 73 1.22 -2.81 -7.33
C VAL A 73 0.69 -4.21 -7.60
N ILE A 74 1.15 -5.19 -6.82
CA ILE A 74 0.60 -6.54 -6.80
C ILE A 74 -0.32 -6.66 -5.59
N ALA A 75 -1.60 -6.94 -5.85
CA ALA A 75 -2.61 -7.09 -4.83
C ALA A 75 -3.05 -8.54 -4.74
N THR A 76 -3.04 -9.10 -3.53
CA THR A 76 -3.65 -10.43 -3.27
C THR A 76 -5.05 -10.22 -2.71
N THR A 77 -6.04 -10.80 -3.37
CA THR A 77 -7.43 -10.75 -2.90
C THR A 77 -7.71 -11.80 -1.82
N ALA A 78 -8.79 -11.63 -1.06
CA ALA A 78 -9.21 -12.60 -0.04
C ALA A 78 -9.45 -14.01 -0.62
N ASN A 79 -9.72 -14.11 -1.93
CA ASN A 79 -9.94 -15.37 -2.63
C ASN A 79 -8.63 -15.99 -3.17
N GLY A 80 -7.46 -15.44 -2.81
CA GLY A 80 -6.15 -15.93 -3.24
C GLY A 80 -5.70 -15.49 -4.63
N LYS A 81 -6.57 -14.83 -5.41
CA LYS A 81 -6.25 -14.27 -6.72
C LYS A 81 -5.29 -13.11 -6.61
N MET A 82 -4.30 -13.03 -7.52
CA MET A 82 -3.36 -11.91 -7.59
C MET A 82 -3.70 -10.98 -8.75
N VAL A 83 -3.66 -9.68 -8.51
CA VAL A 83 -4.00 -8.65 -9.49
C VAL A 83 -2.86 -7.65 -9.57
N GLU A 84 -2.31 -7.45 -10.77
CA GLU A 84 -1.33 -6.41 -11.04
C GLU A 84 -2.06 -5.12 -11.42
N TYR A 85 -1.72 -4.03 -10.74
CA TYR A 85 -2.14 -2.68 -11.04
C TYR A 85 -0.94 -1.85 -11.49
N GLU A 86 -1.17 -1.03 -12.51
CA GLU A 86 -0.21 -0.03 -12.97
C GLU A 86 -0.95 1.32 -13.00
N ASN A 87 -0.42 2.29 -12.25
CA ASN A 87 -1.01 3.63 -12.13
C ASN A 87 -2.49 3.64 -11.66
N GLY A 88 -2.89 2.66 -10.84
CA GLY A 88 -4.25 2.47 -10.32
C GLY A 88 -5.22 1.74 -11.25
N PHE A 89 -4.78 1.33 -12.45
CA PHE A 89 -5.58 0.55 -13.39
C PHE A 89 -5.19 -0.92 -13.33
N GLN A 90 -6.20 -1.80 -13.32
CA GLN A 90 -5.97 -3.24 -13.38
C GLN A 90 -5.34 -3.59 -14.72
N ARG A 91 -4.23 -4.30 -14.67
CA ARG A 91 -3.43 -4.65 -15.85
C ARG A 91 -3.44 -6.13 -16.14
N ARG A 92 -3.20 -6.96 -15.11
CA ARG A 92 -3.19 -8.43 -15.23
C ARG A 92 -3.80 -9.08 -14.01
N THR A 93 -4.14 -10.35 -14.17
CA THR A 93 -4.76 -11.18 -13.18
C THR A 93 -4.14 -12.56 -13.28
N TYR A 94 -3.80 -13.13 -12.13
CA TYR A 94 -3.21 -14.45 -11.97
C TYR A 94 -4.05 -15.28 -11.02
#